data_AF-A0A5N5E9C5-F1
#
_entry.id   AF-A0A5N5E9C5-F1
#
_cell.length_a   1.000
_cell.length_b   1.000
_cell.length_c   1.000
_cell.angle_alpha   90.00
_cell.angle_beta   90.00
_cell.angle_gamma   90.00
#
_symmetry.space_group_name_H-M   'P 1'
#
loop_
_entity.id
_entity.type
_entity.pdbx_description
1 polymer ?
#
loop_
_entity_poly.entity_id
_entity_poly.type
_entity_poly.pdbx_seq_one_letter_code
_entity_poly.pdbx_strand_id
1 'polypeptide(L)'
;MNIRLRDCRCDTDSKPHNRRSDRAMTSKPDVEQRHLTRLSAFVLRARRVQAHSLYDDYEALERIGTVPFEFDISADGVWMTQRLPPEEVVESAAARVRPLLLKEEDAHFQHTLTALGWMLRGNDRADVAQVLAGLKQGWAEFDPRGRGTLAYAVQTGRVDEEEVSPMISDNVLAFAWIYGDVVHGDSKRLAETEQHGVRERYRAAAPLVCRLIMQTTATLHVIEWLIGLGLLTLPDELFEREVVVTDSVFREQGQVHMAPVGTEVPESLNGDLGPEWRRLTIPAPGEPAESMFGVDHSTDTPTQK
;
A
#
# COMPACT_ATOMS: atom_id res chain seq x y z
N MET A 1 12.06 -67.44 -38.38
CA MET A 1 13.50 -67.20 -38.62
C MET A 1 14.14 -66.96 -37.27
N ASN A 2 14.90 -67.94 -36.76
CA ASN A 2 15.65 -67.87 -35.50
C ASN A 2 16.86 -66.92 -35.65
N ILE A 3 17.29 -66.26 -34.57
CA ILE A 3 18.63 -66.43 -33.97
C ILE A 3 18.82 -65.49 -32.76
N ARG A 4 19.54 -66.02 -31.78
CA ARG A 4 19.88 -65.51 -30.44
C ARG A 4 20.84 -64.31 -30.43
N LEU A 5 20.75 -63.63 -29.28
CA LEU A 5 21.65 -62.64 -28.68
C LEU A 5 23.15 -62.99 -28.74
N ARG A 6 23.98 -61.95 -28.93
CA ARG A 6 25.38 -61.86 -28.48
C ARG A 6 25.65 -60.46 -27.94
N ASP A 7 26.31 -60.43 -26.78
CA ASP A 7 26.88 -59.27 -26.11
C ASP A 7 28.04 -58.64 -26.89
N CYS A 8 28.16 -57.31 -26.79
CA CYS A 8 29.44 -56.61 -26.77
C CYS A 8 29.37 -55.47 -25.74
N ARG A 9 30.19 -55.59 -24.67
CA ARG A 9 30.59 -54.47 -23.81
C ARG A 9 31.73 -53.71 -24.49
N CYS A 10 31.72 -52.39 -24.40
CA CYS A 10 32.92 -51.56 -24.37
C CYS A 10 32.77 -50.46 -23.32
N ASP A 11 33.92 -50.13 -22.76
CA ASP A 11 34.20 -49.44 -21.51
C ASP A 11 34.06 -47.90 -21.50
N THR A 12 33.90 -47.42 -20.25
CA THR A 12 34.44 -46.22 -19.60
C THR A 12 34.15 -44.77 -20.05
N ASP A 13 33.84 -44.00 -18.99
CA ASP A 13 34.16 -42.60 -18.73
C ASP A 13 33.70 -41.51 -19.71
N SER A 14 32.64 -40.79 -19.31
CA SER A 14 32.62 -39.32 -19.34
C SER A 14 31.53 -38.77 -18.41
N LYS A 15 31.98 -38.03 -17.39
CA LYS A 15 31.19 -37.29 -16.41
C LYS A 15 30.13 -36.40 -17.07
N PRO A 16 28.88 -36.34 -16.57
CA PRO A 16 28.01 -35.22 -16.89
C PRO A 16 28.47 -33.97 -16.14
N HIS A 17 28.81 -32.94 -16.92
CA HIS A 17 29.15 -31.60 -16.46
C HIS A 17 28.09 -31.04 -15.49
N ASN A 18 28.62 -30.60 -14.36
CA ASN A 18 27.97 -29.82 -13.32
C ASN A 18 27.38 -28.53 -13.90
N ARG A 19 26.07 -28.49 -14.18
CA ARG A 19 25.32 -27.25 -14.36
C ARG A 19 25.09 -26.61 -12.98
N ARG A 20 26.16 -26.09 -12.37
CA ARG A 20 26.08 -25.00 -11.41
C ARG A 20 26.13 -23.70 -12.21
N SER A 21 24.98 -23.31 -12.75
CA SER A 21 24.77 -21.97 -13.29
C SER A 21 24.85 -20.97 -12.14
N ASP A 22 25.90 -20.15 -12.17
CA ASP A 22 25.92 -18.73 -11.81
C ASP A 22 24.94 -18.28 -10.73
N ARG A 23 25.19 -18.68 -9.48
CA ARG A 23 24.79 -17.87 -8.35
C ARG A 23 25.88 -16.82 -8.17
N ALA A 24 25.76 -15.72 -8.91
CA ALA A 24 26.61 -14.56 -8.76
C ALA A 24 26.74 -14.24 -7.26
N MET A 25 27.97 -14.24 -6.76
CA MET A 25 28.28 -13.67 -5.45
C MET A 25 27.90 -12.19 -5.53
N THR A 26 26.68 -11.85 -5.10
CA THR A 26 26.25 -10.46 -4.89
C THR A 26 27.33 -9.77 -4.06
N SER A 27 28.00 -8.79 -4.66
CA SER A 27 29.06 -8.04 -4.00
C SER A 27 28.47 -7.30 -2.78
N LYS A 28 29.29 -7.06 -1.75
CA LYS A 28 28.84 -6.34 -0.54
C LYS A 28 28.10 -5.01 -0.85
N PRO A 29 28.53 -4.19 -1.84
CA PRO A 29 27.82 -2.97 -2.23
C PRO A 29 26.38 -3.21 -2.72
N ASP A 30 26.13 -4.31 -3.44
CA ASP A 30 24.81 -4.66 -3.96
C ASP A 30 23.83 -5.07 -2.83
N VAL A 31 24.35 -5.74 -1.81
CA VAL A 31 23.55 -6.13 -0.63
C VAL A 31 23.15 -4.90 0.19
N GLU A 32 24.09 -3.98 0.43
CA GLU A 32 23.84 -2.75 1.16
C GLU A 32 22.82 -1.86 0.46
N GLN A 33 22.98 -1.66 -0.86
CA GLN A 33 22.05 -0.87 -1.66
C GLN A 33 20.62 -1.44 -1.63
N ARG A 34 20.49 -2.77 -1.65
CA ARG A 34 19.17 -3.43 -1.53
C ARG A 34 18.53 -3.18 -0.16
N HIS A 35 19.30 -3.21 0.92
CA HIS A 35 18.77 -2.91 2.26
C HIS A 35 18.39 -1.43 2.40
N LEU A 36 19.19 -0.52 1.84
CA LEU A 36 18.87 0.90 1.78
C LEU A 36 17.57 1.15 0.99
N THR A 37 17.40 0.51 -0.16
CA THR A 37 16.19 0.61 -0.99
C THR A 37 14.94 0.18 -0.21
N ARG A 38 15.02 -0.95 0.50
CA ARG A 38 13.91 -1.48 1.31
C ARG A 38 13.55 -0.58 2.49
N LEU A 39 14.55 -0.06 3.21
CA LEU A 39 14.32 0.92 4.28
C LEU A 39 13.70 2.21 3.73
N SER A 40 14.19 2.69 2.60
CA SER A 40 13.66 3.90 1.95
C SER A 40 12.21 3.73 1.54
N ALA A 41 11.87 2.59 0.91
CA ALA A 41 10.51 2.25 0.54
C ALA A 41 9.58 2.17 1.76
N PHE A 42 10.05 1.56 2.85
CA PHE A 42 9.29 1.51 4.11
C PHE A 42 9.07 2.91 4.70
N VAL A 43 10.10 3.75 4.81
CA VAL A 43 10.00 5.11 5.38
C VAL A 43 8.97 5.94 4.61
N LEU A 44 9.07 5.99 3.29
CA LEU A 44 8.10 6.72 2.47
C LEU A 44 6.67 6.20 2.66
N ARG A 45 6.52 4.87 2.76
CA ARG A 45 5.22 4.27 2.96
C ARG A 45 4.66 4.54 4.36
N ALA A 46 5.50 4.45 5.39
CA ALA A 46 5.13 4.69 6.77
C ALA A 46 4.74 6.15 7.00
N ARG A 47 5.45 7.12 6.40
CA ARG A 47 5.06 8.54 6.42
C ARG A 47 3.69 8.75 5.77
N ARG A 48 3.38 8.05 4.68
CA ARG A 48 2.04 8.10 4.06
C ARG A 48 0.94 7.48 4.94
N VAL A 49 1.27 6.45 5.71
CA VAL A 49 0.37 5.84 6.71
C VAL A 49 0.15 6.79 7.89
N GLN A 50 1.22 7.43 8.39
CA GLN A 50 1.17 8.40 9.47
C GLN A 50 0.34 9.64 9.10
N ALA A 51 0.39 10.09 7.85
CA ALA A 51 -0.41 11.22 7.35
C ALA A 51 -1.89 10.87 7.08
N HIS A 52 -2.39 9.72 7.55
CA HIS A 52 -3.78 9.32 7.38
C HIS A 52 -4.67 9.87 8.50
N SER A 53 -5.91 10.23 8.19
CA SER A 53 -6.83 10.84 9.17
C SER A 53 -7.12 10.00 10.41
N LEU A 54 -7.05 8.66 10.32
CA LEU A 54 -7.16 7.80 11.50
C LEU A 54 -6.02 8.00 12.50
N TYR A 55 -4.85 8.44 12.05
CA TYR A 55 -3.71 8.70 12.93
C TYR A 55 -3.84 10.04 13.66
N ASP A 56 -4.66 10.97 13.17
CA ASP A 56 -4.86 12.28 13.79
C ASP A 56 -5.44 12.17 15.21
N ASP A 57 -6.27 11.15 15.46
CA ASP A 57 -6.79 10.78 16.78
C ASP A 57 -6.16 9.46 17.25
N TYR A 58 -4.92 9.56 17.73
CA TYR A 58 -4.14 8.41 18.18
C TYR A 58 -4.81 7.66 19.36
N GLU A 59 -5.49 8.37 20.25
CA GLU A 59 -6.18 7.77 21.41
C GLU A 59 -7.38 6.92 20.94
N ALA A 60 -8.19 7.44 20.01
CA ALA A 60 -9.25 6.63 19.40
C ALA A 60 -8.69 5.42 18.65
N LEU A 61 -7.58 5.60 17.93
CA LEU A 61 -6.92 4.53 17.18
C LEU A 61 -6.40 3.41 18.09
N GLU A 62 -5.77 3.75 19.22
CA GLU A 62 -5.35 2.81 20.25
C GLU A 62 -6.56 2.09 20.87
N ARG A 63 -7.57 2.85 21.31
CA ARG A 63 -8.81 2.31 21.89
C ARG A 63 -9.48 1.31 20.95
N ILE A 64 -9.66 1.66 19.67
CA ILE A 64 -10.26 0.76 18.67
C ILE A 64 -9.39 -0.49 18.49
N GLY A 65 -8.06 -0.34 18.47
CA GLY A 65 -7.11 -1.45 18.36
C GLY A 65 -7.23 -2.51 19.47
N THR A 66 -7.70 -2.13 20.66
CA THR A 66 -7.98 -3.06 21.78
C THR A 66 -9.25 -3.90 21.61
N VAL A 67 -10.03 -3.65 20.56
CA VAL A 67 -11.29 -4.36 20.25
C VAL A 67 -12.32 -4.30 21.38
N PRO A 68 -12.72 -3.09 21.85
CA PRO A 68 -13.66 -2.97 22.95
C PRO A 68 -15.07 -3.38 22.52
N PHE A 69 -15.76 -4.08 23.42
CA PHE A 69 -17.19 -4.36 23.35
C PHE A 69 -17.88 -3.70 24.54
N GLU A 70 -18.87 -2.87 24.26
CA GLU A 70 -19.78 -2.29 25.27
C GLU A 70 -21.01 -3.21 25.38
N PHE A 71 -21.40 -3.59 26.59
CA PHE A 71 -22.57 -4.44 26.84
C PHE A 71 -23.60 -3.69 27.69
N ASP A 72 -24.80 -3.49 27.14
CA ASP A 72 -25.94 -2.95 27.86
C ASP A 72 -26.92 -4.07 28.18
N ILE A 73 -27.14 -4.34 29.46
CA ILE A 73 -28.03 -5.39 29.94
C ILE A 73 -29.29 -4.73 30.49
N SER A 74 -30.45 -5.07 29.92
CA SER A 74 -31.75 -4.52 30.29
C SER A 74 -32.80 -5.63 30.35
N ALA A 75 -34.01 -5.28 30.81
CA ALA A 75 -35.16 -6.20 30.77
C ALA A 75 -35.51 -6.65 29.33
N ASP A 76 -35.16 -5.83 28.34
CA ASP A 76 -35.42 -6.09 26.91
C ASP A 76 -34.33 -6.96 26.25
N GLY A 77 -33.25 -7.29 26.98
CA GLY A 77 -32.18 -8.17 26.50
C GLY A 77 -30.76 -7.62 26.74
N VAL A 78 -29.79 -8.31 26.13
CA VAL A 78 -28.37 -7.94 26.13
C VAL A 78 -28.02 -7.33 24.79
N TRP A 79 -27.52 -6.10 24.80
CA TRP A 79 -27.08 -5.37 23.62
C TRP A 79 -25.57 -5.26 23.62
N MET A 80 -24.94 -5.66 22.52
CA MET A 80 -23.50 -5.52 22.31
C MET A 80 -23.24 -4.38 21.31
N THR A 81 -22.51 -3.37 21.74
CA THR A 81 -22.16 -2.20 20.94
C THR A 81 -20.66 -2.19 20.65
N GLN A 82 -20.32 -1.94 19.39
CA GLN A 82 -18.94 -1.70 18.95
C GLN A 82 -18.93 -0.44 18.10
N ARG A 83 -18.09 0.52 18.47
CA ARG A 83 -17.95 1.81 17.77
C ARG A 83 -16.69 1.78 16.93
N LEU A 84 -16.85 1.73 15.61
CA LEU A 84 -15.77 1.67 14.63
C LEU A 84 -15.81 2.93 13.75
N PRO A 85 -14.71 3.29 13.06
CA PRO A 85 -14.71 4.40 12.12
C PRO A 85 -15.68 4.17 10.95
N PRO A 86 -15.91 5.16 10.08
CA PRO A 86 -16.60 4.94 8.80
C PRO A 86 -15.81 3.98 7.90
N GLU A 87 -16.52 3.16 7.12
CA GLU A 87 -15.90 2.13 6.27
C GLU A 87 -14.93 2.73 5.25
N GLU A 88 -15.32 3.82 4.58
CA GLU A 88 -14.46 4.46 3.55
C GLU A 88 -13.13 4.96 4.13
N VAL A 89 -13.13 5.37 5.40
CA VAL A 89 -11.92 5.80 6.11
C VAL A 89 -11.01 4.60 6.40
N VAL A 90 -11.58 3.46 6.79
CA VAL A 90 -10.81 2.23 7.03
C VAL A 90 -10.30 1.63 5.72
N GLU A 91 -11.05 1.67 4.63
CA GLU A 91 -10.61 1.23 3.31
C GLU A 91 -9.38 2.03 2.84
N SER A 92 -9.47 3.34 2.99
CA SER A 92 -8.38 4.28 2.69
C SER A 92 -7.11 3.96 3.51
N ALA A 93 -7.26 3.62 4.79
CA ALA A 93 -6.16 3.17 5.63
C ALA A 93 -5.61 1.79 5.23
N ALA A 94 -6.50 0.82 4.97
CA ALA A 94 -6.13 -0.53 4.55
C ALA A 94 -5.32 -0.52 3.26
N ALA A 95 -5.73 0.30 2.29
CA ALA A 95 -5.00 0.53 1.06
C ALA A 95 -3.59 1.07 1.35
N ARG A 96 -3.43 1.97 2.33
CA ARG A 96 -2.13 2.52 2.75
C ARG A 96 -1.24 1.49 3.45
N VAL A 97 -1.75 0.63 4.33
CA VAL A 97 -0.90 -0.35 5.03
C VAL A 97 -0.58 -1.59 4.18
N ARG A 98 -1.37 -1.90 3.15
CA ARG A 98 -1.25 -3.14 2.37
C ARG A 98 0.16 -3.46 1.83
N PRO A 99 0.92 -2.54 1.21
CA PRO A 99 2.27 -2.85 0.71
C PRO A 99 3.25 -3.27 1.81
N LEU A 100 2.95 -2.96 3.07
CA LEU A 100 3.75 -3.41 4.21
C LEU A 100 3.56 -4.91 4.48
N LEU A 101 2.46 -5.52 4.00
CA LEU A 101 2.08 -6.91 4.24
C LEU A 101 2.35 -7.87 3.06
N LEU A 102 2.63 -7.33 1.87
CA LEU A 102 2.86 -8.12 0.67
C LEU A 102 4.34 -8.42 0.51
N LYS A 103 4.70 -9.71 0.43
CA LYS A 103 6.11 -10.15 0.43
C LYS A 103 6.89 -9.69 -0.79
N GLU A 104 6.20 -9.44 -1.88
CA GLU A 104 6.75 -9.03 -3.17
C GLU A 104 7.11 -7.54 -3.18
N GLU A 105 6.57 -6.75 -2.25
CA GLU A 105 6.79 -5.31 -2.16
C GLU A 105 8.11 -4.98 -1.43
N ASP A 106 8.80 -3.96 -1.89
CA ASP A 106 10.04 -3.50 -1.25
C ASP A 106 9.81 -2.98 0.18
N ALA A 107 8.63 -2.39 0.42
CA ALA A 107 8.22 -1.85 1.71
C ALA A 107 7.71 -2.92 2.71
N HIS A 108 7.73 -4.20 2.33
CA HIS A 108 7.28 -5.29 3.21
C HIS A 108 8.00 -5.29 4.57
N PHE A 109 7.26 -5.43 5.67
CA PHE A 109 7.83 -5.29 7.01
C PHE A 109 9.00 -6.24 7.29
N GLN A 110 8.97 -7.48 6.76
CA GLN A 110 10.08 -8.43 6.97
C GLN A 110 11.36 -7.96 6.27
N HIS A 111 11.23 -7.31 5.11
CA HIS A 111 12.36 -6.70 4.40
C HIS A 111 12.96 -5.55 5.23
N THR A 112 12.12 -4.72 5.83
CA THR A 112 12.52 -3.64 6.74
C THR A 112 13.25 -4.16 7.98
N LEU A 113 12.67 -5.12 8.71
CA LEU A 113 13.30 -5.70 9.91
C LEU A 113 14.65 -6.37 9.56
N THR A 114 14.73 -7.05 8.42
CA THR A 114 15.98 -7.62 7.93
C THR A 114 17.01 -6.55 7.61
N ALA A 115 16.59 -5.43 7.00
CA ALA A 115 17.48 -4.32 6.69
C ALA A 115 17.97 -3.60 7.94
N LEU A 116 17.11 -3.37 8.94
CA LEU A 116 17.52 -2.83 10.24
C LEU A 116 18.55 -3.72 10.92
N GLY A 117 18.30 -5.03 10.98
CA GLY A 117 19.28 -5.99 11.49
C GLY A 117 20.58 -6.00 10.70
N TRP A 118 20.54 -5.73 9.39
CA TRP A 118 21.74 -5.63 8.56
C TRP A 118 22.54 -4.36 8.85
N MET A 119 21.87 -3.20 8.90
CA MET A 119 22.53 -1.91 9.12
C MET A 119 23.11 -1.77 10.54
N LEU A 120 22.47 -2.40 11.52
CA LEU A 120 22.87 -2.33 12.93
C LEU A 120 23.79 -3.49 13.36
N ARG A 121 24.38 -4.24 12.42
CA ARG A 121 25.32 -5.31 12.78
C ARG A 121 26.53 -4.78 13.52
N GLY A 122 26.90 -5.47 14.60
CA GLY A 122 28.02 -5.09 15.46
C GLY A 122 27.65 -3.98 16.46
N ASN A 123 26.39 -3.57 16.51
CA ASN A 123 25.88 -2.76 17.60
C ASN A 123 25.46 -3.66 18.77
N ASP A 124 26.14 -3.51 19.91
CA ASP A 124 25.90 -4.33 21.11
C ASP A 124 25.02 -3.61 22.16
N ARG A 125 24.34 -2.52 21.79
CA ARG A 125 23.49 -1.79 22.73
C ARG A 125 22.22 -2.58 23.05
N ALA A 126 22.01 -2.85 24.33
CA ALA A 126 20.87 -3.63 24.81
C ALA A 126 19.51 -2.96 24.54
N ASP A 127 19.43 -1.63 24.63
CA ASP A 127 18.21 -0.86 24.36
C ASP A 127 17.77 -1.00 22.89
N VAL A 128 18.71 -0.88 21.95
CA VAL A 128 18.46 -1.09 20.51
C VAL A 128 17.98 -2.53 20.26
N ALA A 129 18.65 -3.53 20.83
CA ALA A 129 18.27 -4.93 20.67
C ALA A 129 16.86 -5.20 21.20
N GLN A 130 16.51 -4.64 22.36
CA GLN A 130 15.19 -4.77 22.97
C GLN A 130 14.10 -4.14 22.10
N VAL A 131 14.32 -2.93 21.58
CA VAL A 131 13.37 -2.24 20.70
C VAL A 131 13.14 -3.02 19.41
N LEU A 132 14.20 -3.52 18.76
CA LEU A 132 14.06 -4.32 17.54
C LEU A 132 13.33 -5.65 17.79
N ALA A 133 13.56 -6.27 18.95
CA ALA A 133 12.83 -7.48 19.35
C ALA A 133 11.34 -7.18 19.54
N GLY A 134 11.00 -6.05 20.18
CA GLY A 134 9.62 -5.58 20.32
C GLY A 134 8.94 -5.34 18.97
N LEU A 135 9.63 -4.68 18.02
CA LEU A 135 9.11 -4.50 16.67
C LEU A 135 8.85 -5.83 15.98
N LYS A 136 9.79 -6.78 16.07
CA LYS A 136 9.63 -8.12 15.48
C LYS A 136 8.44 -8.86 16.09
N GLN A 137 8.23 -8.74 17.40
CA GLN A 137 7.08 -9.35 18.08
C GLN A 137 5.77 -8.72 17.61
N GLY A 138 5.67 -7.39 17.60
CA GLY A 138 4.45 -6.71 17.14
C GLY A 138 4.10 -7.04 15.70
N TRP A 139 5.11 -7.11 14.81
CA TRP A 139 4.89 -7.51 13.42
C TRP A 139 4.48 -8.97 13.23
N ALA A 140 4.83 -9.87 14.16
CA ALA A 140 4.50 -11.29 14.06
C ALA A 140 2.99 -11.58 14.20
N GLU A 141 2.22 -10.65 14.76
CA GLU A 141 0.76 -10.76 14.90
C GLU A 141 0.03 -10.62 13.55
N PHE A 142 0.65 -9.95 12.57
CA PHE A 142 0.04 -9.67 11.28
C PHE A 142 0.41 -10.74 10.25
N ASP A 143 -0.22 -11.92 10.36
CA ASP A 143 -0.11 -12.98 9.35
C ASP A 143 -1.40 -13.08 8.50
N PRO A 144 -1.38 -12.62 7.23
CA PRO A 144 -2.49 -12.77 6.30
C PRO A 144 -2.94 -14.21 6.01
N ARG A 145 -2.16 -15.20 6.43
CA ARG A 145 -2.44 -16.64 6.33
C ARG A 145 -2.67 -17.28 7.70
N GLY A 146 -2.53 -16.52 8.78
CA GLY A 146 -2.74 -16.97 10.13
C GLY A 146 -4.19 -17.38 10.34
N ARG A 147 -4.40 -18.47 11.10
CA ARG A 147 -5.73 -18.91 11.54
C ARG A 147 -5.96 -18.72 13.03
N GLY A 148 -5.00 -18.12 13.73
CA GLY A 148 -5.13 -17.80 15.14
C GLY A 148 -6.20 -16.74 15.37
N THR A 149 -6.70 -16.70 16.60
CA THR A 149 -7.53 -15.61 17.12
C THR A 149 -6.62 -14.51 17.65
N LEU A 150 -6.87 -13.26 17.22
CA LEU A 150 -6.15 -12.09 17.73
C LEU A 150 -6.89 -11.49 18.92
N ALA A 151 -8.20 -11.29 18.81
CA ALA A 151 -9.03 -10.75 19.87
C ALA A 151 -10.27 -11.61 20.16
N TYR A 152 -10.97 -12.08 19.12
CA TYR A 152 -12.20 -12.86 19.29
C TYR A 152 -12.43 -13.87 18.16
N ALA A 153 -13.31 -14.83 18.42
CA ALA A 153 -13.82 -15.76 17.42
C ALA A 153 -15.34 -15.69 17.40
N VAL A 154 -15.92 -15.90 16.22
CA VAL A 154 -17.36 -15.76 15.99
C VAL A 154 -17.94 -17.08 15.53
N GLN A 155 -19.08 -17.41 16.08
CA GLN A 155 -19.97 -18.45 15.59
C GLN A 155 -21.37 -17.84 15.48
N THR A 156 -22.06 -18.13 14.39
CA THR A 156 -23.41 -17.65 14.13
C THR A 156 -24.35 -18.83 14.01
N GLY A 157 -25.55 -18.70 14.55
CA GLY A 157 -26.61 -19.69 14.43
C GLY A 157 -27.95 -19.00 14.56
N ARG A 158 -29.01 -19.60 14.02
CA ARG A 158 -30.38 -19.15 14.27
C ARG A 158 -30.93 -19.90 15.47
N VAL A 159 -31.75 -19.22 16.27
CA VAL A 159 -32.32 -19.78 17.51
C VAL A 159 -33.12 -21.07 17.23
N ASP A 160 -33.70 -21.18 16.03
CA ASP A 160 -34.56 -22.29 15.61
C ASP A 160 -33.83 -23.34 14.75
N GLU A 161 -32.52 -23.18 14.49
CA GLU A 161 -31.71 -24.12 13.70
C GLU A 161 -30.69 -24.84 14.59
N GLU A 162 -30.59 -26.16 14.46
CA GLU A 162 -29.56 -26.95 15.20
C GLU A 162 -28.15 -26.76 14.63
N GLU A 163 -28.04 -26.39 13.34
CA GLU A 163 -26.75 -26.12 12.71
C GLU A 163 -26.28 -24.69 12.98
N VAL A 164 -25.10 -24.59 13.58
CA VAL A 164 -24.34 -23.36 13.76
C VAL A 164 -23.21 -23.30 12.72
N SER A 165 -22.82 -22.09 12.33
CA SER A 165 -21.64 -21.89 11.49
C SER A 165 -20.39 -22.47 12.16
N PRO A 166 -19.35 -22.82 11.39
CA PRO A 166 -18.03 -23.03 11.97
C PRO A 166 -17.59 -21.81 12.77
N MET A 167 -16.84 -22.04 13.85
CA MET A 167 -16.20 -20.94 14.57
C MET A 167 -15.05 -20.39 13.72
N ILE A 168 -15.04 -19.09 13.48
CA ILE A 168 -14.04 -18.41 12.67
C ILE A 168 -13.31 -17.36 13.50
N SER A 169 -12.00 -17.23 13.32
CA SER A 169 -11.24 -16.21 14.02
C SER A 169 -11.39 -14.84 13.35
N ASP A 170 -11.30 -13.79 14.16
CA ASP A 170 -11.23 -12.41 13.69
C ASP A 170 -10.10 -12.18 12.68
N ASN A 171 -8.94 -12.85 12.80
CA ASN A 171 -7.88 -12.74 11.80
C ASN A 171 -8.33 -13.18 10.40
N VAL A 172 -9.05 -14.29 10.31
CA VAL A 172 -9.56 -14.81 9.03
C VAL A 172 -10.59 -13.85 8.45
N LEU A 173 -11.52 -13.35 9.27
CA LEU A 173 -12.53 -12.37 8.88
C LEU A 173 -11.91 -11.05 8.40
N ALA A 174 -10.96 -10.51 9.16
CA ALA A 174 -10.29 -9.24 8.87
C ALA A 174 -9.54 -9.30 7.54
N PHE A 175 -8.80 -10.38 7.31
CA PHE A 175 -8.04 -10.54 6.07
C PHE A 175 -8.88 -11.00 4.89
N ALA A 176 -10.09 -11.53 5.11
CA ALA A 176 -11.10 -11.67 4.06
C ALA A 176 -11.68 -10.31 3.65
N TRP A 177 -11.86 -9.37 4.58
CA TRP A 177 -12.25 -8.01 4.22
C TRP A 177 -11.15 -7.28 3.43
N ILE A 178 -9.94 -7.23 3.98
CA ILE A 178 -8.80 -6.48 3.39
C ILE A 178 -8.48 -6.95 1.96
N TYR A 179 -8.50 -8.26 1.72
CA TYR A 179 -8.11 -8.82 0.41
C TYR A 179 -9.31 -9.24 -0.46
N GLY A 180 -10.42 -9.65 0.15
CA GLY A 180 -11.63 -10.07 -0.53
C GLY A 180 -12.49 -8.87 -0.93
N ASP A 181 -13.05 -8.16 0.06
CA ASP A 181 -14.04 -7.10 -0.19
C ASP A 181 -13.41 -5.84 -0.81
N VAL A 182 -12.25 -5.38 -0.31
CA VAL A 182 -11.71 -4.05 -0.68
C VAL A 182 -10.79 -4.07 -1.90
N VAL A 183 -9.89 -5.06 -2.01
CA VAL A 183 -8.73 -4.94 -2.90
C VAL A 183 -8.73 -5.89 -4.09
N HIS A 184 -8.78 -7.20 -3.86
CA HIS A 184 -8.53 -8.20 -4.90
C HIS A 184 -9.77 -8.94 -5.39
N GLY A 185 -10.92 -8.81 -4.71
CA GLY A 185 -12.05 -9.68 -5.00
C GLY A 185 -11.69 -11.15 -4.81
N ASP A 186 -10.82 -11.48 -3.84
CA ASP A 186 -10.36 -12.86 -3.57
C ASP A 186 -11.54 -13.75 -3.16
N SER A 187 -12.17 -14.37 -4.16
CA SER A 187 -13.38 -15.18 -4.00
C SER A 187 -13.18 -16.37 -3.07
N LYS A 188 -11.95 -16.88 -2.94
CA LYS A 188 -11.65 -18.00 -2.04
C LYS A 188 -11.73 -17.58 -0.58
N ARG A 189 -11.20 -16.40 -0.23
CA ARG A 189 -11.31 -15.84 1.13
C ARG A 189 -12.74 -15.46 1.48
N LEU A 190 -13.48 -14.93 0.50
CA LEU A 190 -14.89 -14.60 0.68
C LEU A 190 -15.75 -15.84 0.90
N ALA A 191 -15.48 -16.93 0.18
CA ALA A 191 -16.20 -18.19 0.36
C ALA A 191 -16.05 -18.78 1.77
N GLU A 192 -14.86 -18.67 2.38
CA GLU A 192 -14.61 -19.16 3.75
C GLU A 192 -15.37 -18.36 4.82
N THR A 193 -15.79 -17.13 4.51
CA THR A 193 -16.39 -16.17 5.45
C THR A 193 -17.80 -15.76 5.05
N GLU A 194 -18.39 -16.42 4.06
CA GLU A 194 -19.66 -16.03 3.42
C GLU A 194 -20.80 -15.98 4.44
N GLN A 195 -20.89 -16.99 5.32
CA GLN A 195 -21.94 -17.11 6.35
C GLN A 195 -21.95 -15.95 7.36
N HIS A 196 -20.82 -15.26 7.55
CA HIS A 196 -20.70 -14.13 8.49
C HIS A 196 -21.00 -12.77 7.84
N GLY A 197 -20.97 -12.69 6.51
CA GLY A 197 -21.26 -11.48 5.75
C GLY A 197 -20.23 -10.34 5.90
N VAL A 198 -20.41 -9.28 5.10
CA VAL A 198 -19.47 -8.14 5.03
C VAL A 198 -19.36 -7.36 6.34
N ARG A 199 -20.46 -7.26 7.10
CA ARG A 199 -20.48 -6.51 8.38
C ARG A 199 -19.52 -7.10 9.39
N GLU A 200 -19.49 -8.41 9.54
CA GLU A 200 -18.62 -9.07 10.52
C GLU A 200 -17.16 -9.05 10.07
N ARG A 201 -16.92 -9.20 8.76
CA ARG A 201 -15.60 -9.01 8.16
C ARG A 201 -15.04 -7.62 8.42
N TYR A 202 -15.86 -6.58 8.23
CA TYR A 202 -15.51 -5.20 8.57
C TYR A 202 -15.20 -5.01 10.06
N ARG A 203 -16.03 -5.57 10.96
CA ARG A 203 -15.84 -5.49 12.42
C ARG A 203 -14.53 -6.11 12.88
N ALA A 204 -14.06 -7.15 12.21
CA ALA A 204 -12.75 -7.74 12.46
C ALA A 204 -11.61 -6.91 11.83
N ALA A 205 -11.82 -6.33 10.65
CA ALA A 205 -10.79 -5.60 9.92
C ALA A 205 -10.44 -4.25 10.52
N ALA A 206 -11.42 -3.45 10.95
CA ALA A 206 -11.18 -2.08 11.39
C ALA A 206 -10.17 -1.99 12.56
N PRO A 207 -10.27 -2.81 13.63
CA PRO A 207 -9.25 -2.84 14.68
C PRO A 207 -7.88 -3.32 14.19
N LEU A 208 -7.83 -4.30 13.28
CA LEU A 208 -6.58 -4.80 12.71
C LEU A 208 -5.86 -3.71 11.92
N VAL A 209 -6.59 -2.93 11.12
CA VAL A 209 -6.06 -1.79 10.37
C VAL A 209 -5.54 -0.70 11.31
N CYS A 210 -6.25 -0.41 12.40
CA CYS A 210 -5.78 0.52 13.43
C CYS A 210 -4.44 0.05 14.02
N ARG A 211 -4.34 -1.22 14.43
CA ARG A 211 -3.09 -1.78 14.96
C ARG A 211 -1.95 -1.80 13.93
N LEU A 212 -2.26 -2.01 12.64
CA LEU A 212 -1.27 -1.91 11.56
C LEU A 212 -0.72 -0.50 11.42
N ILE A 213 -1.57 0.53 11.54
CA ILE A 213 -1.12 1.93 11.57
C ILE A 213 -0.17 2.13 12.75
N MET A 214 -0.56 1.73 13.97
CA MET A 214 0.29 1.86 15.17
C MET A 214 1.65 1.21 14.98
N GLN A 215 1.67 -0.04 14.51
CA GLN A 215 2.89 -0.80 14.32
C GLN A 215 3.79 -0.18 13.24
N THR A 216 3.18 0.34 12.18
CA THR A 216 3.89 1.05 11.12
C THR A 216 4.54 2.32 11.64
N THR A 217 3.80 3.15 12.39
CA THR A 217 4.31 4.41 12.93
C THR A 217 5.32 4.19 14.03
N ALA A 218 5.14 3.18 14.88
CA ALA A 218 6.14 2.80 15.88
C ALA A 218 7.46 2.38 15.21
N THR A 219 7.40 1.64 14.10
CA THR A 219 8.59 1.27 13.33
C THR A 219 9.27 2.51 12.72
N LEU A 220 8.50 3.47 12.22
CA LEU A 220 9.02 4.75 11.71
C LEU A 220 9.72 5.55 12.81
N HIS A 221 9.10 5.70 13.99
CA HIS A 221 9.70 6.40 15.12
C HIS A 221 10.97 5.73 15.61
N VAL A 222 11.06 4.40 15.58
CA VAL A 222 12.31 3.68 15.88
C VAL A 222 13.40 4.00 14.85
N ILE A 223 13.06 4.08 13.56
CA ILE A 223 14.01 4.48 12.51
C ILE A 223 14.54 5.89 12.77
N GLU A 224 13.65 6.84 13.06
CA GLU A 224 14.00 8.23 13.38
C GLU A 224 14.86 8.32 14.65
N TRP A 225 14.53 7.55 15.68
CA TRP A 225 15.31 7.46 16.91
C TRP A 225 16.73 6.92 16.64
N LEU A 226 16.87 5.88 15.81
CA LEU A 226 18.17 5.34 15.42
C LEU A 226 19.01 6.34 14.63
N ILE A 227 18.38 7.14 13.77
CA ILE A 227 19.05 8.26 13.05
C ILE A 227 19.50 9.32 14.05
N GLY A 228 18.65 9.72 15.00
CA GLY A 228 18.98 10.69 16.05
C GLY A 228 20.13 10.24 16.95
N LEU A 229 20.32 8.92 17.12
CA LEU A 229 21.47 8.34 17.82
C LEU A 229 22.74 8.21 16.95
N GLY A 230 22.67 8.55 15.66
CA GLY A 230 23.78 8.36 14.71
C GLY A 230 24.06 6.89 14.38
N LEU A 231 23.11 5.98 14.64
CA LEU A 231 23.26 4.53 14.42
C LEU A 231 22.74 4.08 13.05
N LEU A 232 21.97 4.93 12.38
CA LEU A 232 21.43 4.70 11.05
C LEU A 232 21.60 5.99 10.24
N THR A 233 21.96 5.85 8.97
CA THR A 233 22.04 6.98 8.03
C THR A 233 21.11 6.69 6.86
N LEU A 234 20.20 7.61 6.58
CA LEU A 234 19.30 7.59 5.44
C LEU A 234 19.32 8.98 4.77
N PRO A 235 19.04 9.09 3.46
CA PRO A 235 18.94 10.38 2.79
C PRO A 235 17.85 11.27 3.39
N ASP A 236 18.16 12.55 3.63
CA ASP A 236 17.23 13.54 4.20
C ASP A 236 15.99 13.73 3.30
N GLU A 237 16.16 13.62 1.98
CA GLU A 237 15.08 13.68 0.98
C GLU A 237 13.92 12.72 1.29
N LEU A 238 14.16 11.59 1.98
CA LEU A 238 13.10 10.65 2.38
C LEU A 238 12.14 11.23 3.41
N PHE A 239 12.57 12.23 4.18
CA PHE A 239 11.81 12.91 5.23
C PHE A 239 11.26 14.25 4.77
N GLU A 240 11.87 14.86 3.76
CA GLU A 240 11.43 16.13 3.18
C GLU A 240 10.37 15.95 2.10
N ARG A 241 10.46 14.87 1.30
CA ARG A 241 9.53 14.61 0.20
C ARG A 241 8.08 14.56 0.67
N GLU A 242 7.18 15.20 -0.06
CA GLU A 242 5.74 15.09 0.15
C GLU A 242 5.24 13.67 -0.17
N VAL A 243 4.46 13.09 0.74
CA VAL A 243 3.92 11.71 0.63
C VAL A 243 2.40 11.66 0.50
N VAL A 244 1.74 12.80 0.71
CA VAL A 244 0.29 12.99 0.57
C VAL A 244 0.03 14.31 -0.14
N VAL A 245 -1.12 14.37 -0.82
CA VAL A 245 -1.64 15.61 -1.39
C VAL A 245 -2.46 16.31 -0.30
N THR A 246 -2.13 17.56 0.01
CA THR A 246 -2.84 18.36 1.02
C THR A 246 -3.92 19.24 0.41
N ASP A 247 -3.72 19.68 -0.84
CA ASP A 247 -4.64 20.54 -1.55
C ASP A 247 -5.43 19.76 -2.60
N SER A 248 -6.75 19.94 -2.60
CA SER A 248 -7.64 19.38 -3.64
C SER A 248 -7.86 20.34 -4.81
N VAL A 249 -7.34 21.57 -4.70
CA VAL A 249 -7.45 22.61 -5.72
C VAL A 249 -6.05 22.98 -6.20
N PHE A 250 -5.76 22.64 -7.44
CA PHE A 250 -4.48 22.92 -8.08
C PHE A 250 -4.61 24.19 -8.92
N ARG A 251 -3.81 25.21 -8.59
CA ARG A 251 -3.72 26.44 -9.38
C ARG A 251 -2.33 26.56 -9.97
N GLU A 252 -2.23 26.33 -11.27
CA GLU A 252 -0.99 26.44 -12.01
C GLU A 252 -1.06 27.57 -13.02
N GLN A 253 0.04 28.31 -13.16
CA GLN A 253 0.17 29.30 -14.23
C GLN A 253 0.61 28.59 -15.50
N GLY A 254 -0.27 28.55 -16.51
CA GLY A 254 -0.02 27.87 -17.78
C GLY A 254 -0.31 28.74 -18.99
N GLN A 255 0.14 28.28 -20.15
CA GLN A 255 -0.27 28.78 -21.46
C GLN A 255 -1.17 27.74 -22.10
N VAL A 256 -2.37 28.13 -22.51
CA VAL A 256 -3.32 27.24 -23.19
C VAL A 256 -3.29 27.57 -24.68
N HIS A 257 -3.14 26.55 -25.52
CA HIS A 257 -3.25 26.67 -26.97
C HIS A 257 -4.39 25.77 -27.47
N MET A 258 -5.13 26.23 -28.47
CA MET A 258 -6.27 25.52 -29.06
C MET A 258 -6.17 25.52 -30.58
N ALA A 259 -6.59 24.42 -31.20
CA ALA A 259 -6.70 24.26 -32.65
C ALA A 259 -7.99 23.49 -33.01
N PRO A 260 -8.48 23.54 -34.26
CA PRO A 260 -9.62 22.75 -34.69
C PRO A 260 -9.45 21.25 -34.44
N VAL A 261 -10.55 20.56 -34.16
CA VAL A 261 -10.56 19.10 -33.98
C VAL A 261 -10.04 18.41 -35.24
N GLY A 262 -9.06 17.51 -35.08
CA GLY A 262 -8.39 16.83 -36.19
C GLY A 262 -7.05 17.46 -36.59
N THR A 263 -6.69 18.62 -36.03
CA THR A 263 -5.34 19.18 -36.18
C THR A 263 -4.32 18.30 -35.46
N GLU A 264 -3.20 18.01 -36.12
CA GLU A 264 -2.12 17.21 -35.55
C GLU A 264 -1.52 17.91 -34.32
N VAL A 265 -1.40 17.16 -33.21
CA VAL A 265 -0.84 17.68 -31.96
C VAL A 265 0.68 17.77 -32.10
N PRO A 266 1.28 18.97 -31.95
CA PRO A 266 2.71 19.13 -32.11
C PRO A 266 3.47 18.37 -31.01
N GLU A 267 4.63 17.82 -31.37
CA GLU A 267 5.49 17.08 -30.44
C GLU A 267 6.07 17.97 -29.32
N SER A 268 6.06 19.29 -29.50
CA SER A 268 6.59 20.26 -28.55
C SER A 268 5.79 21.55 -28.56
N LEU A 269 5.55 22.11 -27.37
CA LEU A 269 4.98 23.44 -27.19
C LEU A 269 6.04 24.57 -27.22
N ASN A 270 7.32 24.22 -27.30
CA ASN A 270 8.45 25.15 -27.30
C ASN A 270 8.89 25.54 -28.72
N GLY A 271 7.93 25.96 -29.55
CA GLY A 271 8.18 26.31 -30.96
C GLY A 271 6.97 26.94 -31.62
N ASP A 272 7.09 27.21 -32.92
CA ASP A 272 5.94 27.60 -33.74
C ASP A 272 5.01 26.40 -33.89
N LEU A 273 3.79 26.52 -33.35
CA LEU A 273 2.78 25.47 -33.41
C LEU A 273 2.07 25.42 -34.77
N GLY A 274 2.35 26.39 -35.64
CA GLY A 274 1.68 26.56 -36.92
C GLY A 274 0.40 27.37 -36.80
N PRO A 275 -0.16 27.80 -37.94
CA PRO A 275 -1.21 28.81 -38.00
C PRO A 275 -2.57 28.34 -37.44
N GLU A 276 -2.78 27.03 -37.36
CA GLU A 276 -4.01 26.44 -36.83
C GLU A 276 -4.11 26.54 -35.30
N TRP A 277 -2.98 26.78 -34.62
CA TRP A 277 -2.90 26.85 -33.16
C TRP A 277 -2.97 28.29 -32.66
N ARG A 278 -3.92 28.55 -31.76
CA ARG A 278 -4.12 29.86 -31.14
C ARG A 278 -3.89 29.77 -29.65
N ARG A 279 -3.11 30.71 -29.12
CA ARG A 279 -2.96 30.87 -27.68
C ARG A 279 -4.20 31.54 -27.09
N LEU A 280 -4.78 30.93 -26.07
CA LEU A 280 -5.81 31.53 -25.25
C LEU A 280 -5.17 32.64 -24.41
N THR A 281 -5.63 33.87 -24.59
CA THR A 281 -5.17 35.04 -23.85
C THR A 281 -6.26 35.52 -22.89
N ILE A 282 -5.85 36.17 -21.79
CA ILE A 282 -6.78 36.89 -20.94
C ILE A 282 -7.07 38.23 -21.65
N PRO A 283 -8.34 38.60 -21.89
CA PRO A 283 -8.67 39.90 -22.48
C PRO A 283 -8.17 41.04 -21.61
N ALA A 284 -7.72 42.13 -22.23
CA ALA A 284 -7.28 43.32 -21.49
C ALA A 284 -8.46 43.94 -20.71
N PRO A 285 -8.21 44.66 -19.60
CA PRO A 285 -9.28 45.31 -18.84
C PRO A 285 -10.08 46.26 -19.74
N GLY A 286 -11.36 45.96 -19.95
CA GLY A 286 -12.28 46.78 -20.78
C GLY A 286 -12.58 46.22 -22.17
N GLU A 287 -11.95 45.12 -22.59
CA GLU A 287 -12.31 44.42 -23.83
C GLU A 287 -13.42 43.36 -23.60
N PRO A 288 -14.35 43.21 -24.56
CA PRO A 288 -15.37 42.17 -24.50
C PRO A 288 -14.73 40.78 -24.56
N ALA A 289 -15.28 39.82 -23.81
CA ALA A 289 -14.77 38.44 -23.75
C ALA A 289 -14.71 37.72 -25.11
N GLU A 290 -15.36 38.26 -26.14
CA GLU A 290 -15.27 37.78 -27.53
C GLU A 290 -13.87 37.97 -28.14
N SER A 291 -13.03 38.89 -27.63
CA SER A 291 -11.63 39.03 -28.06
C SER A 291 -10.71 37.89 -27.58
N MET A 292 -11.19 37.06 -26.63
CA MET A 292 -10.48 35.89 -26.07
C MET A 292 -10.21 34.79 -27.12
N PHE A 293 -10.93 34.82 -28.25
CA PHE A 293 -10.81 33.82 -29.33
C PHE A 293 -10.05 34.32 -30.56
N GLY A 294 -9.50 35.55 -30.53
CA GLY A 294 -8.67 36.10 -31.62
C GLY A 294 -9.33 35.98 -32.99
N VAL A 295 -10.60 36.39 -33.11
CA VAL A 295 -11.26 36.49 -34.42
C VAL A 295 -10.95 37.86 -34.99
N ASP A 296 -9.95 37.92 -35.87
CA ASP A 296 -9.64 39.13 -36.63
C ASP A 296 -10.71 39.31 -37.72
N HIS A 297 -11.69 40.17 -37.46
CA HIS A 297 -12.68 40.58 -38.46
C HIS A 297 -12.09 41.67 -39.36
N SER A 298 -11.13 41.29 -40.20
CA SER A 298 -10.64 42.16 -41.25
C SER A 298 -10.76 41.45 -42.59
N THR A 299 -11.90 41.68 -43.26
CA THR A 299 -12.06 42.01 -44.69
C THR A 299 -13.49 41.71 -45.14
N ASP A 300 -14.24 42.75 -45.48
CA ASP A 300 -14.74 42.92 -46.86
C ASP A 300 -15.61 44.19 -46.96
N THR A 301 -15.05 45.22 -47.60
CA THR A 301 -15.84 46.29 -48.20
C THR A 301 -15.85 46.04 -49.71
N PRO A 302 -16.99 45.77 -50.35
CA PRO A 302 -17.03 45.48 -51.78
C PRO A 302 -17.03 46.77 -52.59
N THR A 303 -16.07 46.91 -53.50
CA THR A 303 -16.08 47.95 -54.53
C THR A 303 -17.13 47.60 -55.60
N GLN A 304 -18.18 48.40 -55.70
CA GLN A 304 -19.22 48.30 -56.74
C GLN A 304 -18.73 48.89 -58.08
N LYS A 305 -19.14 48.23 -59.18
CA LYS A 305 -19.49 48.89 -60.45
C LYS A 305 -20.99 49.10 -60.48
#